data_AF-A0A9W6YS45-F1
#
_entry.id   AF-A0A9W6YS45-F1
#
_cell.length_a   1.000
_cell.length_b   1.000
_cell.length_c   1.000
_cell.angle_alpha   90.00
_cell.angle_beta   90.00
_cell.angle_gamma   90.00
#
_symmetry.space_group_name_H-M   'P 1'
#
loop_
_entity.id
_entity.type
_entity.pdbx_description
1 polymer ?
#
loop_
_entity_poly.entity_id
_entity_poly.type
_entity_poly.pdbx_seq_one_letter_code
_entity_poly.pdbx_strand_id
1 'polypeptide(L)'
;MSDIAETEEQVIARHKKETRDLVATTTGMKKQASKSKRKEVMKKIQEMETNMKQRHAEELKNVKPTGNTKSGESDEDDDDDDEFSPEKLLAQLELENQEKEKEAAEQKQKSQQQKQPQQPKKKRNRQKEKLAKREEAMKKLQEEARLEADEQPDLREIELKNIEQLCQIAHLKQHDITPDGHCLFASISDQLKQRQGIEMSVQDLRTKAANHIRKDPDTFLPFLFDEQTMSLRDITSYTKELEETTMWGGDLEILALAKEFDSPIILV
;
A
#
# COMPACT_ATOMS: atom_id res chain seq x y z
N MET A 1 56.55 -7.04 -17.49
CA MET A 1 55.09 -6.77 -17.63
C MET A 1 54.62 -6.30 -16.27
N SER A 2 54.00 -5.14 -16.25
CA SER A 2 53.80 -4.24 -15.11
C SER A 2 52.79 -4.77 -14.09
N ASP A 3 53.25 -5.09 -12.89
CA ASP A 3 52.42 -5.23 -11.68
C ASP A 3 51.90 -3.84 -11.27
N ILE A 4 50.68 -3.52 -11.71
CA ILE A 4 49.93 -2.39 -11.16
C ILE A 4 49.45 -2.84 -9.79
N ALA A 5 49.97 -2.24 -8.73
CA ALA A 5 49.51 -2.52 -7.37
C ALA A 5 48.01 -2.17 -7.26
N GLU A 6 47.16 -3.20 -7.23
CA GLU A 6 45.72 -3.04 -7.00
C GLU A 6 45.50 -2.39 -5.63
N THR A 7 44.67 -1.35 -5.58
CA THR A 7 44.29 -0.70 -4.33
C THR A 7 43.35 -1.62 -3.53
N GLU A 8 43.34 -1.46 -2.20
CA GLU A 8 42.48 -2.25 -1.30
C GLU A 8 41.01 -2.23 -1.73
N GLU A 9 40.52 -1.07 -2.18
CA GLU A 9 39.17 -0.88 -2.69
C GLU A 9 38.88 -1.68 -3.97
N GLN A 10 39.85 -1.77 -4.89
CA GLN A 10 39.72 -2.56 -6.12
C GLN A 10 39.69 -4.07 -5.82
N VAL A 11 40.48 -4.51 -4.82
CA VAL A 11 40.48 -5.91 -4.36
C VAL A 11 39.13 -6.28 -3.74
N ILE A 12 38.57 -5.40 -2.89
CA ILE A 12 37.25 -5.61 -2.27
C ILE A 12 36.13 -5.63 -3.33
N ALA A 13 36.17 -4.73 -4.32
CA ALA A 13 35.20 -4.72 -5.41
C ALA A 13 35.26 -6.02 -6.25
N ARG A 14 36.46 -6.55 -6.52
CA ARG A 14 36.64 -7.86 -7.17
C ARG A 14 36.07 -8.99 -6.31
N HIS A 15 36.34 -9.01 -5.01
CA HIS A 15 35.82 -10.02 -4.08
C HIS A 15 34.30 -10.03 -4.03
N LYS A 16 33.66 -8.86 -4.03
CA LYS A 16 32.19 -8.72 -4.11
C LYS A 16 31.63 -9.33 -5.40
N LYS A 17 32.29 -9.10 -6.54
CA LYS A 17 31.89 -9.67 -7.84
C LYS A 17 32.06 -11.20 -7.86
N GLU A 18 33.19 -11.71 -7.40
CA GLU A 18 33.47 -13.14 -7.32
C GLU A 18 32.49 -13.87 -6.40
N THR A 19 32.09 -13.25 -5.29
CA THR A 19 31.10 -13.81 -4.37
C THR A 19 29.72 -13.88 -5.04
N ARG A 20 29.32 -12.84 -5.78
CA ARG A 20 28.07 -12.83 -6.53
C ARG A 20 28.03 -13.93 -7.59
N ASP A 21 29.11 -14.09 -8.34
CA ASP A 21 29.24 -15.14 -9.37
C ASP A 21 29.25 -16.55 -8.76
N LEU A 22 29.89 -16.72 -7.59
CA LEU A 22 29.90 -17.98 -6.87
C LEU A 22 28.50 -18.35 -6.35
N VAL A 23 27.72 -17.40 -5.85
CA VAL A 23 26.33 -17.63 -5.44
C VAL A 23 25.44 -18.04 -6.62
N ALA A 24 25.63 -17.42 -7.79
CA ALA A 24 24.89 -17.78 -9.00
C ALA A 24 25.22 -19.22 -9.45
N THR A 25 26.50 -19.59 -9.44
CA THR A 25 26.95 -20.94 -9.84
C THR A 25 26.53 -22.02 -8.84
N THR A 26 26.66 -21.80 -7.53
CA THR A 26 26.25 -22.77 -6.49
C THR A 26 24.73 -22.98 -6.50
N THR A 27 23.96 -21.92 -6.75
CA THR A 27 22.50 -22.01 -6.92
C THR A 27 22.11 -22.85 -8.14
N GLY A 28 22.83 -22.70 -9.27
CA GLY A 28 22.66 -23.53 -10.46
C GLY A 28 22.99 -25.00 -10.19
N MET A 29 24.13 -25.30 -9.56
CA MET A 29 24.53 -26.66 -9.21
C MET A 29 23.54 -27.35 -8.27
N LYS A 30 23.00 -26.61 -7.29
CA LYS A 30 21.99 -27.10 -6.34
C LYS A 30 20.67 -27.43 -7.05
N LYS A 31 20.28 -26.67 -8.07
CA LYS A 31 19.07 -26.93 -8.89
C LYS A 31 19.24 -28.13 -9.81
N GLN A 32 20.42 -28.32 -10.40
CA GLN A 32 20.70 -29.44 -11.33
C GLN A 32 21.01 -30.77 -10.63
N ALA A 33 21.26 -30.77 -9.31
CA ALA A 33 21.61 -31.97 -8.57
C ALA A 33 20.43 -32.95 -8.36
N SER A 34 20.58 -34.18 -8.84
CA SER A 34 19.63 -35.28 -8.58
C SER A 34 19.69 -35.75 -7.11
N LYS A 35 18.61 -36.40 -6.62
CA LYS A 35 18.49 -36.84 -5.21
C LYS A 35 19.67 -37.68 -4.71
N SER A 36 20.29 -38.49 -5.57
CA SER A 36 21.43 -39.36 -5.23
C SER A 36 22.74 -38.57 -5.09
N LYS A 37 22.99 -37.60 -5.98
CA LYS A 37 24.23 -36.81 -6.03
C LYS A 37 24.20 -35.53 -5.18
N ARG A 38 23.06 -35.21 -4.56
CA ARG A 38 22.87 -33.99 -3.77
C ARG A 38 23.90 -33.82 -2.65
N LYS A 39 24.28 -34.90 -1.94
CA LYS A 39 25.27 -34.83 -0.85
C LYS A 39 26.67 -34.49 -1.36
N GLU A 40 27.06 -35.05 -2.50
CA GLU A 40 28.34 -34.78 -3.15
C GLU A 40 28.40 -33.35 -3.70
N VAL A 41 27.31 -32.89 -4.33
CA VAL A 41 27.20 -31.51 -4.83
C VAL A 41 27.25 -30.49 -3.68
N MET A 42 26.59 -30.76 -2.55
CA MET A 42 26.68 -29.88 -1.38
C MET A 42 28.09 -29.83 -0.80
N LYS A 43 28.79 -30.98 -0.73
CA LYS A 43 30.20 -31.01 -0.29
C LYS A 43 31.10 -30.19 -1.23
N LYS A 44 30.88 -30.28 -2.54
CA LYS A 44 31.61 -29.51 -3.56
C LYS A 44 31.34 -28.00 -3.46
N ILE A 45 30.10 -27.61 -3.16
CA ILE A 45 29.74 -26.20 -2.91
C ILE A 45 30.49 -25.67 -1.69
N GLN A 46 30.48 -26.41 -0.58
CA GLN A 46 31.21 -26.04 0.64
C GLN A 46 32.72 -25.92 0.40
N GLU A 47 33.30 -26.82 -0.40
CA GLU A 47 34.72 -26.76 -0.77
C GLU A 47 35.04 -25.53 -1.63
N MET A 48 34.18 -25.17 -2.59
CA MET A 48 34.34 -23.96 -3.40
C MET A 48 34.22 -22.68 -2.55
N GLU A 49 33.27 -22.62 -1.62
CA GLU A 49 33.08 -21.48 -0.72
C GLU A 49 34.27 -21.30 0.24
N THR A 50 34.78 -22.40 0.80
CA THR A 50 35.94 -22.35 1.71
C THR A 50 37.22 -21.95 0.99
N ASN A 51 37.46 -22.45 -0.23
CA ASN A 51 38.62 -22.06 -1.03
C ASN A 51 38.58 -20.57 -1.40
N MET A 52 37.42 -20.07 -1.84
CA MET A 52 37.26 -18.65 -2.19
C MET A 52 37.47 -17.73 -0.98
N LYS A 53 36.89 -18.06 0.17
CA LYS A 53 37.12 -17.32 1.42
C LYS A 53 38.59 -17.32 1.85
N GLN A 54 39.28 -18.46 1.73
CA GLN A 54 40.71 -18.55 2.04
C GLN A 54 41.54 -17.66 1.12
N ARG A 55 41.26 -17.69 -0.19
CA ARG A 55 41.93 -16.82 -1.16
C ARG A 55 41.70 -15.34 -0.89
N HIS A 56 40.46 -14.94 -0.64
CA HIS A 56 40.13 -13.54 -0.33
C HIS A 56 40.84 -13.07 0.94
N ALA A 57 40.89 -13.92 1.97
CA ALA A 57 41.61 -13.63 3.22
C ALA A 57 43.14 -13.51 3.00
N GLU A 58 43.73 -14.35 2.15
CA GLU A 58 45.15 -14.25 1.79
C GLU A 58 45.46 -13.00 0.94
N GLU A 59 44.57 -12.66 0.00
CA GLU A 59 44.69 -11.45 -0.82
C GLU A 59 44.60 -10.18 0.03
N LEU A 60 43.60 -10.08 0.93
CA LEU A 60 43.49 -8.97 1.89
C LEU A 60 44.69 -8.88 2.83
N LYS A 61 45.26 -10.01 3.24
CA LYS A 61 46.45 -10.04 4.11
C LYS A 61 47.74 -9.61 3.37
N ASN A 62 47.80 -9.83 2.06
CA ASN A 62 48.96 -9.49 1.23
C ASN A 62 48.94 -8.04 0.71
N VAL A 63 47.79 -7.36 0.74
CA VAL A 63 47.69 -5.92 0.48
C VAL A 63 48.30 -5.17 1.67
N LYS A 64 49.53 -4.65 1.49
CA LYS A 64 50.17 -3.81 2.51
C LYS A 64 49.50 -2.43 2.55
N PRO A 65 49.31 -1.82 3.74
CA PRO A 65 48.79 -0.48 3.84
C PRO A 65 49.85 0.49 3.32
N THR A 66 49.74 0.93 2.07
CA THR A 66 50.50 2.08 1.58
C THR A 66 49.91 3.33 2.19
N GLY A 67 50.58 3.85 3.22
CA GLY A 67 50.18 5.04 3.92
C GLY A 67 50.26 6.31 3.05
N ASN A 68 49.31 7.20 3.34
CA ASN A 68 49.40 8.66 3.32
C ASN A 68 49.06 9.43 2.04
N THR A 69 47.82 9.92 1.95
CA THR A 69 47.52 11.31 1.54
C THR A 69 46.33 11.87 2.31
N LYS A 70 46.53 13.10 2.80
CA LYS A 70 45.61 13.98 3.53
C LYS A 70 44.50 14.56 2.64
N SER A 71 43.43 14.94 3.34
CA SER A 71 42.52 16.09 3.15
C SER A 71 41.55 16.12 1.96
N GLY A 72 40.28 16.33 2.30
CA GLY A 72 39.47 17.37 1.66
C GLY A 72 38.18 16.87 0.99
N GLU A 73 37.08 17.03 1.73
CA GLU A 73 35.77 17.56 1.28
C GLU A 73 35.24 17.19 -0.12
N SER A 74 34.20 16.36 -0.13
CA SER A 74 33.01 16.31 -1.01
C SER A 74 32.46 14.90 -0.89
N ASP A 75 31.19 14.58 -0.77
CA ASP A 75 29.94 15.31 -0.65
C ASP A 75 28.98 14.24 -0.08
N GLU A 76 27.96 14.68 0.66
CA GLU A 76 26.86 13.83 1.07
C GLU A 76 26.11 13.36 -0.19
N ASP A 77 26.35 12.13 -0.62
CA ASP A 77 25.36 11.36 -1.38
C ASP A 77 24.94 10.17 -0.51
N ASP A 78 23.79 10.39 0.09
CA ASP A 78 22.92 9.49 0.83
C ASP A 78 22.36 8.43 -0.15
N ASP A 79 23.16 7.41 -0.48
CA ASP A 79 22.67 6.20 -1.15
C ASP A 79 22.39 5.12 -0.09
N ASP A 80 21.15 5.16 0.34
CA ASP A 80 20.38 4.26 1.20
C ASP A 80 20.27 2.84 0.55
N ASP A 81 21.40 2.15 0.38
CA ASP A 81 21.46 0.78 -0.19
C ASP A 81 22.16 -0.23 0.76
N ASP A 82 22.16 0.09 2.06
CA ASP A 82 22.78 -0.71 3.13
C ASP A 82 21.83 -1.75 3.78
N GLU A 83 20.73 -2.08 3.09
CA GLU A 83 19.76 -3.08 3.56
C GLU A 83 20.05 -4.50 3.05
N PHE A 84 20.94 -4.67 2.05
CA PHE A 84 21.21 -5.98 1.45
C PHE A 84 22.70 -6.37 1.37
N SER A 85 23.46 -6.12 2.44
CA SER A 85 24.80 -6.73 2.56
C SER A 85 24.69 -8.27 2.58
N PRO A 86 25.36 -9.00 1.67
CA PRO A 86 25.34 -10.46 1.60
C PRO A 86 25.76 -11.17 2.89
N GLU A 87 26.53 -10.49 3.76
CA GLU A 87 26.90 -11.00 5.08
C GLU A 87 25.69 -11.09 6.03
N LYS A 88 24.77 -10.13 6.00
CA LYS A 88 23.52 -10.19 6.80
C LYS A 88 22.65 -11.37 6.33
N LEU A 89 22.59 -11.60 5.02
CA LEU A 89 21.85 -12.75 4.46
C LEU A 89 22.48 -14.10 4.83
N LEU A 90 23.81 -14.19 4.82
CA LEU A 90 24.54 -15.39 5.23
C LEU A 90 24.44 -15.64 6.73
N ALA A 91 24.55 -14.61 7.56
CA ALA A 91 24.34 -14.70 9.00
C ALA A 91 22.92 -15.18 9.33
N GLN A 92 21.92 -14.69 8.58
CA GLN A 92 20.54 -15.12 8.74
C GLN A 92 20.31 -16.58 8.33
N LEU A 93 20.99 -17.06 7.27
CA LEU A 93 20.96 -18.47 6.85
C LEU A 93 21.74 -19.39 7.80
N GLU A 94 22.84 -18.93 8.41
CA GLU A 94 23.58 -19.67 9.44
C GLU A 94 22.81 -19.78 10.74
N LEU A 95 22.13 -18.71 11.17
CA LEU A 95 21.20 -18.74 12.32
C LEU A 95 20.05 -19.73 12.07
N GLU A 96 19.46 -19.72 10.87
CA GLU A 96 18.38 -20.65 10.51
C GLU A 96 18.85 -22.12 10.43
N ASN A 97 20.12 -22.37 10.10
CA ASN A 97 20.72 -23.71 10.12
C ASN A 97 21.11 -24.14 11.54
N GLN A 98 21.64 -23.24 12.39
CA GLN A 98 21.93 -23.53 13.79
C GLN A 98 20.66 -23.82 14.59
N GLU A 99 19.54 -23.15 14.29
CA GLU A 99 18.24 -23.50 14.88
C GLU A 99 17.75 -24.88 14.44
N LYS A 100 17.91 -25.24 13.16
CA LYS A 100 17.59 -26.58 12.65
C LYS A 100 18.50 -27.67 13.25
N GLU A 101 19.75 -27.35 13.56
CA GLU A 101 20.70 -28.27 14.22
C GLU A 101 20.44 -28.39 15.73
N LYS A 102 20.05 -27.31 16.42
CA LYS A 102 19.61 -27.33 17.82
C LYS A 102 18.31 -28.12 18.00
N GLU A 103 17.34 -27.96 17.09
CA GLU A 103 16.12 -28.78 17.05
C GLU A 103 16.41 -30.27 16.78
N ALA A 104 17.46 -30.58 16.01
CA ALA A 104 17.89 -31.96 15.75
C ALA A 104 18.72 -32.57 16.90
N ALA A 105 19.42 -31.75 17.69
CA ALA A 105 20.19 -32.17 18.86
C ALA A 105 19.31 -32.42 20.09
N GLU A 106 18.26 -31.62 20.31
CA GLU A 106 17.29 -31.82 21.40
C GLU A 106 16.45 -33.10 21.21
N GLN A 107 16.29 -33.60 19.99
CA GLN A 107 15.64 -34.89 19.73
C GLN A 107 16.50 -36.13 20.03
N LYS A 108 17.82 -35.98 20.24
CA LYS A 108 18.74 -37.11 20.49
C LYS A 108 19.05 -37.37 21.98
N GLN A 109 18.66 -36.49 22.90
CA GLN A 109 18.96 -36.65 24.34
C GLN A 109 17.79 -37.20 25.20
N LYS A 110 16.62 -37.48 24.62
CA LYS A 110 15.47 -38.09 25.35
C LYS A 110 15.28 -39.60 25.16
N SER A 111 16.27 -40.32 24.62
CA SER A 111 16.16 -41.76 24.30
C SER A 111 17.14 -42.66 25.07
N GLN A 112 17.29 -42.43 26.38
CA GLN A 112 17.80 -43.44 27.31
C GLN A 112 17.02 -43.44 28.62
N GLN A 113 15.75 -43.86 28.59
CA GLN A 113 15.17 -44.73 29.63
C GLN A 113 13.79 -45.23 29.23
N GLN A 114 13.57 -46.51 29.55
CA GLN A 114 12.33 -47.29 29.53
C GLN A 114 11.94 -48.03 28.23
N LYS A 115 12.22 -49.34 28.30
CA LYS A 115 11.62 -50.43 27.52
C LYS A 115 10.13 -50.57 27.86
N GLN A 116 9.24 -50.64 26.86
CA GLN A 116 8.08 -51.56 26.71
C GLN A 116 7.05 -51.07 25.65
N PRO A 117 6.15 -51.94 25.12
CA PRO A 117 5.97 -52.14 23.68
C PRO A 117 4.94 -51.25 22.97
N GLN A 118 5.06 -51.30 21.65
CA GLN A 118 4.49 -50.47 20.59
C GLN A 118 2.96 -50.48 20.47
N GLN A 119 2.39 -49.29 20.28
CA GLN A 119 1.22 -49.08 19.42
C GLN A 119 1.55 -48.03 18.34
N PRO A 120 1.08 -48.19 17.09
CA PRO A 120 1.46 -47.33 15.98
C PRO A 120 0.77 -45.97 16.12
N LYS A 121 1.51 -44.96 16.58
CA LYS A 121 1.03 -43.57 16.59
C LYS A 121 0.86 -43.12 15.14
N LYS A 122 -0.40 -42.91 14.71
CA LYS A 122 -0.74 -42.27 13.43
C LYS A 122 0.08 -40.98 13.31
N LYS A 123 0.88 -40.85 12.24
CA LYS A 123 1.68 -39.65 11.96
C LYS A 123 0.74 -38.44 11.92
N ARG A 124 0.82 -37.60 12.95
CA ARG A 124 0.03 -36.36 13.06
C ARG A 124 0.38 -35.49 11.86
N ASN A 125 -0.62 -35.10 11.07
CA ASN A 125 -0.44 -34.30 9.84
C ASN A 125 0.07 -32.90 10.21
N ARG A 126 1.40 -32.74 10.24
CA ARG A 126 2.12 -31.51 10.61
C ARG A 126 1.66 -30.29 9.78
N GLN A 127 1.14 -30.51 8.58
CA GLN A 127 0.53 -29.46 7.74
C GLN A 127 -0.81 -28.94 8.29
N LYS A 128 -1.65 -29.80 8.88
CA LYS A 128 -2.94 -29.40 9.46
C LYS A 128 -2.75 -28.55 10.72
N GLU A 129 -1.71 -28.85 11.50
CA GLU A 129 -1.34 -28.08 12.70
C GLU A 129 -0.75 -26.71 12.35
N LYS A 130 0.03 -26.63 11.25
CA LYS A 130 0.55 -25.35 10.73
C LYS A 130 -0.57 -24.48 10.13
N LEU A 131 -1.57 -25.10 9.50
CA LEU A 131 -2.75 -24.40 8.98
C LEU A 131 -3.61 -23.85 10.13
N ALA A 132 -3.91 -24.68 11.14
CA ALA A 132 -4.67 -24.29 12.31
C ALA A 132 -4.01 -23.12 13.07
N LYS A 133 -2.67 -23.16 13.24
CA LYS A 133 -1.92 -22.07 13.88
C LYS A 133 -1.98 -20.75 13.07
N ARG A 134 -2.08 -20.83 11.74
CA ARG A 134 -2.20 -19.65 10.87
C ARG A 134 -3.62 -19.09 10.89
N GLU A 135 -4.63 -19.95 10.91
CA GLU A 135 -6.04 -19.55 11.10
C GLU A 135 -6.28 -18.92 12.46
N GLU A 136 -5.70 -19.47 13.54
CA GLU A 136 -5.76 -18.88 14.88
C GLU A 136 -5.09 -17.50 14.93
N ALA A 137 -3.94 -17.33 14.27
CA ALA A 137 -3.27 -16.03 14.19
C ALA A 137 -4.09 -15.00 13.38
N MET A 138 -4.67 -15.41 12.25
CA MET A 138 -5.58 -14.55 11.47
C MET A 138 -6.83 -14.17 12.25
N LYS A 139 -7.40 -15.12 13.01
CA LYS A 139 -8.58 -14.86 13.82
C LYS A 139 -8.30 -13.89 14.96
N LYS A 140 -7.15 -14.01 15.63
CA LYS A 140 -6.71 -13.04 16.64
C LYS A 140 -6.52 -11.65 16.04
N LEU A 141 -5.84 -11.55 14.90
CA LEU A 141 -5.66 -10.27 14.21
C LEU A 141 -7.00 -9.66 13.77
N GLN A 142 -7.96 -10.47 13.31
CA GLN A 142 -9.29 -10.00 12.95
C GLN A 142 -10.10 -9.54 14.16
N GLU A 143 -9.95 -10.21 15.31
CA GLU A 143 -10.61 -9.83 16.56
C GLU A 143 -10.01 -8.54 17.13
N GLU A 144 -8.68 -8.39 17.09
CA GLU A 144 -7.96 -7.15 17.41
C GLU A 144 -8.39 -6.00 16.50
N ALA A 145 -8.41 -6.22 15.18
CA ALA A 145 -8.88 -5.21 14.22
C ALA A 145 -10.36 -4.84 14.41
N ARG A 146 -11.21 -5.79 14.86
CA ARG A 146 -12.61 -5.50 15.16
C ARG A 146 -12.77 -4.70 16.45
N LEU A 147 -11.98 -5.00 17.47
CA LEU A 147 -11.94 -4.21 18.71
C LEU A 147 -11.44 -2.79 18.45
N GLU A 148 -10.39 -2.63 17.63
CA GLU A 148 -9.90 -1.32 17.19
C GLU A 148 -10.94 -0.55 16.37
N ALA A 149 -11.70 -1.24 15.51
CA ALA A 149 -12.79 -0.63 14.74
C ALA A 149 -14.02 -0.26 15.60
N ASP A 150 -14.33 -1.07 16.62
CA ASP A 150 -15.40 -0.78 17.59
C ASP A 150 -15.01 0.39 18.53
N GLU A 151 -13.71 0.61 18.77
CA GLU A 151 -13.19 1.76 19.50
C GLU A 151 -13.19 3.06 18.67
N GLN A 152 -13.18 2.97 17.34
CA GLN A 152 -13.32 4.15 16.50
C GLN A 152 -14.75 4.71 16.60
N PRO A 153 -14.91 5.98 17.01
CA PRO A 153 -16.22 6.61 17.03
C PRO A 153 -16.76 6.67 15.60
N ASP A 154 -18.02 6.28 15.41
CA ASP A 154 -18.68 6.43 14.11
C ASP A 154 -18.89 7.92 13.82
N LEU A 155 -18.00 8.46 12.99
CA LEU A 155 -18.01 9.86 12.56
C LEU A 155 -19.33 10.22 11.87
N ARG A 156 -19.94 9.27 11.15
CA ARG A 156 -21.20 9.46 10.44
C ARG A 156 -22.36 9.65 11.42
N GLU A 157 -22.42 8.84 12.47
CA GLU A 157 -23.46 9.00 13.50
C GLU A 157 -23.33 10.35 14.22
N ILE A 158 -22.11 10.80 14.50
CA ILE A 158 -21.87 12.09 15.13
C ILE A 158 -22.34 13.22 14.21
N GLU A 159 -21.99 13.17 12.93
CA GLU A 159 -22.44 14.14 11.92
C GLU A 159 -23.96 14.18 11.81
N LEU A 160 -24.62 13.02 11.71
CA LEU A 160 -26.08 12.93 11.65
C LEU A 160 -26.74 13.51 12.91
N LYS A 161 -26.21 13.23 14.10
CA LYS A 161 -26.70 13.82 15.36
C LYS A 161 -26.53 15.34 15.38
N ASN A 162 -25.43 15.87 14.84
CA ASN A 162 -25.20 17.31 14.75
C ASN A 162 -26.20 17.98 13.79
N ILE A 163 -26.43 17.39 12.62
CA ILE A 163 -27.43 17.87 11.64
C ILE A 163 -28.83 17.82 12.26
N GLU A 164 -29.17 16.73 12.95
CA GLU A 164 -30.47 16.59 13.64
C GLU A 164 -30.67 17.69 14.69
N GLN A 165 -29.65 18.00 15.49
CA GLN A 165 -29.71 19.08 16.46
C GLN A 165 -29.92 20.46 15.79
N LEU A 166 -29.23 20.75 14.69
CA LEU A 166 -29.44 21.98 13.92
C LEU A 166 -30.87 22.06 13.37
N CYS A 167 -31.40 20.96 12.81
CA CYS A 167 -32.78 20.88 12.36
C CYS A 167 -33.78 21.09 13.49
N GLN A 168 -33.54 20.52 14.68
CA GLN A 168 -34.42 20.69 15.85
C GLN A 168 -34.48 22.15 16.30
N ILE A 169 -33.34 22.86 16.32
CA ILE A 169 -33.29 24.29 16.65
C ILE A 169 -34.06 25.11 15.62
N ALA A 170 -33.94 24.77 14.34
CA ALA A 170 -34.65 25.43 13.24
C ALA A 170 -36.13 25.00 13.11
N HIS A 171 -36.60 24.07 13.95
CA HIS A 171 -37.93 23.44 13.85
C HIS A 171 -38.19 22.79 12.47
N LEU A 172 -37.14 22.23 11.86
CA LEU A 172 -37.19 21.51 10.58
C LEU A 172 -37.05 20.01 10.81
N LYS A 173 -37.51 19.23 9.83
CA LYS A 173 -37.34 17.78 9.80
C LYS A 173 -36.62 17.38 8.52
N GLN A 174 -35.56 16.59 8.64
CA GLN A 174 -34.85 16.04 7.50
C GLN A 174 -35.76 15.08 6.71
N HIS A 175 -35.69 15.18 5.39
CA HIS A 175 -36.31 14.26 4.45
C HIS A 175 -35.22 13.61 3.60
N ASP A 176 -35.17 12.28 3.59
CA ASP A 176 -34.14 11.56 2.86
C ASP A 176 -34.47 11.52 1.35
N ILE A 177 -33.50 11.97 0.56
CA ILE A 177 -33.54 11.94 -0.91
C ILE A 177 -32.61 10.84 -1.41
N THR A 178 -32.93 10.28 -2.57
CA THR A 178 -32.10 9.26 -3.21
C THR A 178 -30.68 9.78 -3.45
N PRO A 179 -29.63 9.05 -3.03
CA PRO A 179 -28.24 9.48 -3.20
C PRO A 179 -27.75 9.21 -4.63
N ASP A 180 -28.23 9.99 -5.58
CA ASP A 180 -27.85 9.95 -7.00
C ASP A 180 -27.32 11.30 -7.49
N GLY A 181 -26.90 11.37 -8.77
CA GLY A 181 -26.46 12.62 -9.39
C GLY A 181 -27.58 13.65 -9.61
N HIS A 182 -28.81 13.36 -9.18
CA HIS A 182 -29.97 14.22 -9.26
C HIS A 182 -30.40 14.77 -7.90
N CYS A 183 -29.71 14.39 -6.82
CA CYS A 183 -30.10 14.66 -5.43
C CYS A 183 -30.36 16.14 -5.14
N LEU A 184 -29.56 17.06 -5.70
CA LEU A 184 -29.76 18.50 -5.54
C LEU A 184 -31.11 18.95 -6.11
N PHE A 185 -31.39 18.59 -7.36
CA PHE A 185 -32.63 18.95 -8.05
C PHE A 185 -33.84 18.23 -7.45
N ALA A 186 -33.68 16.99 -6.99
CA ALA A 186 -34.71 16.24 -6.31
C ALA A 186 -35.08 16.89 -4.96
N SER A 187 -34.07 17.34 -4.19
CA SER A 187 -34.28 18.09 -2.95
C SER A 187 -35.04 19.41 -3.20
N ILE A 188 -34.68 20.15 -4.25
CA ILE A 188 -35.36 21.39 -4.63
C ILE A 188 -36.79 21.11 -5.11
N SER A 189 -37.00 20.08 -5.93
CA SER A 189 -38.34 19.67 -6.41
C SER A 189 -39.27 19.34 -5.25
N ASP A 190 -38.80 18.59 -4.26
CA ASP A 190 -39.57 18.27 -3.05
C ASP A 190 -39.94 19.54 -2.27
N GLN A 191 -38.99 20.46 -2.05
CA GLN A 191 -39.27 21.72 -1.36
C GLN A 191 -40.22 22.64 -2.13
N LEU A 192 -40.10 22.71 -3.45
CA LEU A 192 -41.02 23.47 -4.31
C LEU A 192 -42.45 22.91 -4.23
N LYS A 193 -42.58 21.58 -4.25
CA LYS A 193 -43.88 20.90 -4.11
C LYS A 193 -44.50 21.17 -2.74
N GLN A 194 -43.72 21.07 -1.66
CA GLN A 194 -44.23 21.26 -0.31
C GLN A 194 -44.56 22.72 0.03
N ARG A 195 -43.75 23.69 -0.41
CA ARG A 195 -43.89 25.11 -0.01
C ARG A 195 -44.67 25.95 -1.01
N GLN A 196 -44.50 25.69 -2.30
CA GLN A 196 -45.12 26.49 -3.37
C GLN A 196 -46.21 25.73 -4.13
N GLY A 197 -46.36 24.42 -3.91
CA GLY A 197 -47.33 23.59 -4.62
C GLY A 197 -46.98 23.37 -6.09
N ILE A 198 -45.75 23.66 -6.51
CA ILE A 198 -45.28 23.50 -7.89
C ILE A 198 -44.62 22.13 -8.01
N GLU A 199 -45.23 21.25 -8.81
CA GLU A 199 -44.66 19.94 -9.11
C GLU A 199 -43.84 20.03 -10.39
N MET A 200 -42.52 19.83 -10.28
CA MET A 200 -41.59 19.86 -11.40
C MET A 200 -40.73 18.62 -11.41
N SER A 201 -40.48 18.06 -12.60
CA SER A 201 -39.52 16.99 -12.71
C SER A 201 -38.09 17.51 -12.54
N VAL A 202 -37.17 16.63 -12.17
CA VAL A 202 -35.73 16.94 -12.12
C VAL A 202 -35.24 17.48 -13.48
N GLN A 203 -35.75 16.93 -14.57
CA GLN A 203 -35.36 17.35 -15.91
C GLN A 203 -35.82 18.79 -16.20
N ASP A 204 -37.03 19.14 -15.81
CA ASP A 204 -37.54 20.50 -16.00
C ASP A 204 -36.75 21.52 -15.18
N LEU A 205 -36.33 21.17 -13.98
CA LEU A 205 -35.47 22.02 -13.14
C LEU A 205 -34.09 22.21 -13.77
N ARG A 206 -33.48 21.16 -14.34
CA ARG A 206 -32.21 21.26 -15.08
C ARG A 206 -32.33 22.20 -16.26
N THR A 207 -33.37 22.05 -17.08
CA THR A 207 -33.62 22.93 -18.22
C THR A 207 -33.91 24.37 -17.79
N LYS A 208 -34.62 24.59 -16.69
CA LYS A 208 -34.83 25.94 -16.14
C LYS A 208 -33.54 26.58 -15.67
N ALA A 209 -32.72 25.86 -14.90
CA ALA A 209 -31.41 26.35 -14.45
C ALA A 209 -30.52 26.70 -15.65
N ALA A 210 -30.40 25.79 -16.63
CA ALA A 210 -29.64 26.00 -17.85
C ALA A 210 -30.12 27.24 -18.63
N ASN A 211 -31.43 27.41 -18.80
CA ASN A 211 -31.99 28.56 -19.48
C ASN A 211 -31.77 29.88 -18.73
N HIS A 212 -31.78 29.86 -17.40
CA HIS A 212 -31.48 31.04 -16.60
C HIS A 212 -30.00 31.43 -16.72
N ILE A 213 -29.09 30.46 -16.67
CA ILE A 213 -27.65 30.67 -16.86
C ILE A 213 -27.36 31.25 -18.26
N ARG A 214 -28.05 30.76 -19.31
CA ARG A 214 -27.92 31.30 -20.68
C ARG A 214 -28.41 32.75 -20.81
N LYS A 215 -29.37 33.18 -20.00
CA LYS A 215 -29.94 34.55 -20.05
C LYS A 215 -29.04 35.59 -19.39
N ASP A 216 -28.26 35.20 -18.40
CA ASP A 216 -27.42 36.10 -17.58
C ASP A 216 -25.94 35.65 -17.58
N PRO A 217 -25.29 35.58 -18.76
CA PRO A 217 -23.95 35.00 -18.88
C PRO A 217 -22.91 35.77 -18.05
N ASP A 218 -23.03 37.08 -17.94
CA ASP A 218 -22.04 37.93 -17.25
C ASP A 218 -21.92 37.58 -15.76
N THR A 219 -23.03 37.15 -15.13
CA THR A 219 -23.01 36.75 -13.72
C THR A 219 -22.38 35.37 -13.52
N PHE A 220 -22.59 34.43 -14.45
CA PHE A 220 -22.17 33.03 -14.28
C PHE A 220 -20.82 32.71 -14.90
N LEU A 221 -20.39 33.44 -15.94
CA LEU A 221 -19.13 33.22 -16.64
C LEU A 221 -17.90 33.19 -15.71
N PRO A 222 -17.75 34.09 -14.71
CA PRO A 222 -16.59 34.08 -13.82
C PRO A 222 -16.47 32.79 -13.00
N PHE A 223 -17.56 32.07 -12.78
CA PHE A 223 -17.60 30.83 -11.99
C PHE A 223 -17.38 29.57 -12.84
N LEU A 224 -17.38 29.69 -14.18
CA LEU A 224 -17.13 28.58 -15.11
C LEU A 224 -15.63 28.43 -15.44
N PHE A 225 -14.76 28.77 -14.50
CA PHE A 225 -13.32 28.58 -14.66
C PHE A 225 -12.93 27.13 -14.44
N ASP A 226 -12.20 26.55 -15.39
CA ASP A 226 -11.64 25.22 -15.27
C ASP A 226 -10.14 25.31 -14.92
N GLU A 227 -9.80 24.82 -13.73
CA GLU A 227 -8.43 24.81 -13.21
C GLU A 227 -7.48 23.95 -14.03
N GLN A 228 -7.97 22.89 -14.69
CA GLN A 228 -7.12 22.00 -15.49
C GLN A 228 -6.71 22.64 -16.80
N THR A 229 -7.64 23.30 -17.48
CA THR A 229 -7.37 23.98 -18.75
C THR A 229 -6.91 25.42 -18.57
N MET A 230 -6.92 25.94 -17.35
CA MET A 230 -6.63 27.34 -17.02
C MET A 230 -7.44 28.31 -17.90
N SER A 231 -8.68 27.91 -18.23
CA SER A 231 -9.51 28.60 -19.20
C SER A 231 -10.96 28.66 -18.76
N LEU A 232 -11.69 29.66 -19.24
CA LEU A 232 -13.13 29.76 -19.01
C LEU A 232 -13.86 28.78 -19.93
N ARG A 233 -14.70 27.96 -19.33
CA ARG A 233 -15.57 27.04 -20.06
C ARG A 233 -16.69 27.83 -20.75
N ASP A 234 -17.08 27.37 -21.95
CA ASP A 234 -18.23 27.94 -22.65
C ASP A 234 -19.54 27.60 -21.91
N ILE A 235 -20.35 28.63 -21.66
CA ILE A 235 -21.69 28.54 -21.06
C ILE A 235 -22.58 27.59 -21.87
N THR A 236 -22.46 27.61 -23.20
CA THR A 236 -23.29 26.76 -24.05
C THR A 236 -22.97 25.28 -23.84
N SER A 237 -21.68 24.94 -23.77
CA SER A 237 -21.23 23.58 -23.46
C SER A 237 -21.68 23.15 -22.06
N TYR A 238 -21.51 24.01 -21.06
CA TYR A 238 -21.89 23.71 -19.68
C TYR A 238 -23.40 23.44 -19.54
N THR A 239 -24.22 24.36 -20.06
CA THR A 239 -25.68 24.27 -19.97
C THR A 239 -26.24 23.09 -20.75
N LYS A 240 -25.59 22.68 -21.84
CA LYS A 240 -25.95 21.45 -22.56
C LYS A 240 -25.64 20.20 -21.73
N GLU A 241 -24.46 20.15 -21.11
CA GLU A 241 -24.09 19.02 -20.25
C GLU A 241 -25.02 18.92 -19.04
N LEU A 242 -25.40 20.06 -18.44
CA LEU A 242 -26.34 20.14 -17.34
C LEU A 242 -27.72 19.55 -17.67
N GLU A 243 -28.19 19.76 -18.92
CA GLU A 243 -29.48 19.26 -19.43
C GLU A 243 -29.42 17.78 -19.84
N GLU A 244 -28.34 17.35 -20.49
CA GLU A 244 -28.25 16.03 -21.11
C GLU A 244 -27.70 14.95 -20.17
N THR A 245 -27.00 15.34 -19.10
CA THR A 245 -26.33 14.38 -18.19
C THR A 245 -26.79 14.48 -16.75
N THR A 246 -26.39 13.50 -15.95
CA THR A 246 -26.59 13.46 -14.49
C THR A 246 -25.48 14.23 -13.76
N MET A 247 -24.99 15.33 -14.35
CA MET A 247 -23.99 16.19 -13.72
C MET A 247 -24.50 16.63 -12.35
N TRP A 248 -23.62 16.58 -11.36
CA TRP A 248 -23.88 17.08 -10.02
C TRP A 248 -24.08 18.58 -10.11
N GLY A 249 -25.20 19.08 -9.59
CA GLY A 249 -25.40 20.52 -9.50
C GLY A 249 -24.60 21.10 -8.34
N GLY A 250 -24.27 22.39 -8.45
CA GLY A 250 -23.57 23.15 -7.42
C GLY A 250 -24.17 24.54 -7.24
N ASP A 251 -23.32 25.48 -6.85
CA ASP A 251 -23.75 26.83 -6.48
C ASP A 251 -24.38 27.60 -7.65
N LEU A 252 -23.92 27.36 -8.89
CA LEU A 252 -24.47 28.03 -10.08
C LEU A 252 -25.94 27.65 -10.28
N GLU A 253 -26.27 26.36 -10.17
CA GLU A 253 -27.63 25.86 -10.30
C GLU A 253 -28.52 26.38 -9.18
N ILE A 254 -28.01 26.38 -7.94
CA ILE A 254 -28.74 26.91 -6.77
C ILE A 254 -29.06 28.38 -6.98
N LEU A 255 -28.08 29.18 -7.39
CA LEU A 255 -28.26 30.61 -7.64
C LEU A 255 -29.26 30.86 -8.78
N ALA A 256 -29.14 30.10 -9.87
CA ALA A 256 -30.03 30.19 -11.02
C ALA A 256 -31.48 29.85 -10.65
N LEU A 257 -31.70 28.77 -9.89
CA LEU A 257 -33.03 28.36 -9.45
C LEU A 257 -33.60 29.32 -8.40
N ALA A 258 -32.78 29.82 -7.46
CA ALA A 258 -33.22 30.81 -6.48
C ALA A 258 -33.73 32.09 -7.16
N LYS A 259 -33.02 32.57 -8.20
CA LYS A 259 -33.45 33.70 -9.02
C LYS A 259 -34.69 33.40 -9.88
N GLU A 260 -34.76 32.21 -10.48
CA GLU A 260 -35.88 31.81 -11.35
C GLU A 260 -37.21 31.70 -10.58
N PHE A 261 -37.18 31.20 -9.34
CA PHE A 261 -38.37 31.03 -8.49
C PHE A 261 -38.60 32.17 -7.49
N ASP A 262 -37.77 33.21 -7.52
CA ASP A 262 -37.78 34.33 -6.57
C ASP A 262 -37.89 33.86 -5.11
N SER A 263 -37.13 32.81 -4.77
CA SER A 263 -37.17 32.16 -3.47
C SER A 263 -35.76 31.88 -2.97
N PRO A 264 -35.42 32.28 -1.72
CA PRO A 264 -34.11 31.97 -1.16
C PRO A 264 -33.99 30.46 -0.90
N ILE A 265 -32.84 29.90 -1.27
CA ILE A 265 -32.45 28.53 -0.92
C ILE A 265 -31.45 28.63 0.23
N ILE A 266 -31.79 27.99 1.35
CA ILE A 266 -30.96 27.99 2.56
C ILE A 266 -30.37 26.59 2.71
N LEU A 267 -29.05 26.51 2.76
CA LEU A 267 -28.30 25.30 3.07
C LEU A 267 -28.01 25.32 4.57
N VAL A 268 -28.29 24.20 5.25
CA VAL A 268 -28.13 24.01 6.70
C VAL A 268 -26.97 23.07 6.96
#